data_AF-Q8DYC8-F1
#
_entry.id   AF-Q8DYC8-F1
#
_cell.length_a   1.000
_cell.length_b   1.000
_cell.length_c   1.000
_cell.angle_alpha   90.00
_cell.angle_beta   90.00
_cell.angle_gamma   90.00
#
_symmetry.space_group_name_H-M   'P 1'
#
loop_
_entity.id
_entity.type
_entity.pdbx_description
1 polymer ?
#
loop_
_entity_poly.entity_id
_entity_poly.type
_entity_poly.pdbx_seq_one_letter_code
_entity_poly.pdbx_strand_id
1 'polypeptide(L)'
;MSKKSHRQYQIYEGLRCAVALCFISGYINAFTYVTQGKRFAGVQTGNLLSFAIHLSNKHYSQALAFLLPIMVFMLGQSFTYFMNRWANKHQLHWYLLSSFALTQVAIVTIILTPFLPSSFTVAGLAFFASIQVDTFKSLRGAPYANMMMTGNIKNAAYLLTKGLYEKNSDIFLIARNTIIIIGGFIFGVVCSTYFSSKLGEWSLSLILIPLLYVNLLLGHEFYNLQVERHS
;
A
#
# COMPACT_ATOMS: atom_id res chain seq x y z
N MET A 1 -14.87 27.20 26.38
CA MET A 1 -14.00 26.88 25.22
C MET A 1 -13.00 25.82 25.66
N SER A 2 -13.27 24.55 25.36
CA SER A 2 -12.37 23.45 25.71
C SER A 2 -11.15 23.49 24.78
N LYS A 3 -9.94 23.60 25.35
CA LYS A 3 -8.68 23.49 24.62
C LYS A 3 -8.72 22.19 23.82
N LYS A 4 -8.74 22.27 22.47
CA LYS A 4 -8.55 21.11 21.58
C LYS A 4 -7.19 20.51 21.92
N SER A 5 -7.18 19.47 22.75
CA SER A 5 -6.03 18.60 22.95
C SER A 5 -5.60 18.11 21.57
N HIS A 6 -4.41 18.53 21.10
CA HIS A 6 -3.78 17.91 19.94
C HIS A 6 -3.57 16.43 20.28
N ARG A 7 -4.46 15.54 19.83
CA ARG A 7 -4.20 14.11 19.88
C ARG A 7 -2.95 13.84 19.07
N GLN A 8 -1.88 13.45 19.75
CA GLN A 8 -0.62 13.05 19.13
C GLN A 8 -0.85 11.66 18.53
N TYR A 9 -1.10 11.64 17.23
CA TYR A 9 -1.22 10.39 16.48
C TYR A 9 0.17 9.83 16.22
N GLN A 10 0.31 8.52 16.30
CA GLN A 10 1.51 7.81 15.90
C GLN A 10 1.82 8.12 14.42
N ILE A 11 3.09 8.16 14.03
CA ILE A 11 3.56 8.53 12.68
C ILE A 11 3.05 7.54 11.63
N TYR A 12 2.87 6.26 11.96
CA TYR A 12 2.19 5.30 11.08
C TYR A 12 0.73 5.66 10.77
N GLU A 13 0.07 6.45 11.62
CA GLU A 13 -1.25 7.04 11.38
C GLU A 13 -1.18 8.48 10.84
N GLY A 14 0.02 8.97 10.58
CA GLY A 14 0.28 10.29 10.04
C GLY A 14 -0.10 10.38 8.57
N LEU A 15 -0.69 11.53 8.18
CA LEU A 15 -1.08 11.78 6.80
C LEU A 15 0.09 11.63 5.81
N ARG A 16 1.32 12.01 6.22
CA ARG A 16 2.52 11.89 5.39
C ARG A 16 2.85 10.42 5.07
N CYS A 17 2.81 9.55 6.08
CA CYS A 17 3.03 8.11 5.91
C CYS A 17 1.93 7.51 5.01
N ALA A 18 0.66 7.83 5.29
CA ALA A 18 -0.46 7.32 4.51
C ALA A 18 -0.42 7.74 3.04
N VAL A 19 -0.06 8.99 2.73
CA VAL A 19 0.12 9.48 1.35
C VAL A 19 1.25 8.74 0.64
N ALA A 20 2.40 8.53 1.31
CA ALA A 20 3.52 7.79 0.73
C ALA A 20 3.15 6.32 0.44
N LEU A 21 2.44 5.65 1.34
CA LEU A 21 1.96 4.28 1.15
C LEU A 21 0.90 4.17 0.05
N CYS A 22 -0.01 5.15 -0.05
CA CYS A 22 -0.96 5.22 -1.17
C CYS A 22 -0.25 5.47 -2.50
N PHE A 23 0.76 6.34 -2.53
CA PHE A 23 1.60 6.55 -3.71
C PHE A 23 2.28 5.24 -4.14
N ILE A 24 2.93 4.52 -3.21
CA ILE A 24 3.54 3.21 -3.48
C ILE A 24 2.50 2.24 -4.05
N SER A 25 1.31 2.18 -3.45
CA SER A 25 0.22 1.33 -3.93
C SER A 25 -0.19 1.64 -5.36
N GLY A 26 -0.36 2.91 -5.69
CA GLY A 26 -0.68 3.34 -7.06
C GLY A 26 0.46 2.98 -8.02
N TYR A 27 1.70 3.21 -7.58
CA TYR A 27 2.89 2.99 -8.37
C TYR A 27 3.05 1.52 -8.77
N ILE A 28 3.03 0.59 -7.79
CA ILE A 28 3.29 -0.84 -8.08
C ILE A 28 2.18 -1.45 -8.94
N ASN A 29 0.93 -1.03 -8.76
CA ASN A 29 -0.19 -1.54 -9.54
C ASN A 29 -0.13 -1.06 -10.99
N ALA A 30 0.19 0.22 -11.20
CA ALA A 30 0.42 0.75 -12.54
C ALA A 30 1.65 0.12 -13.19
N PHE A 31 2.73 -0.09 -12.43
CA PHE A 31 3.96 -0.71 -12.92
C PHE A 31 3.69 -2.11 -13.47
N THR A 32 3.03 -2.97 -12.68
CA THR A 32 2.71 -4.33 -13.13
C THR A 32 1.71 -4.34 -14.28
N TYR A 33 0.77 -3.39 -14.29
CA TYR A 33 -0.19 -3.30 -15.39
C TYR A 33 0.48 -2.88 -16.72
N VAL A 34 1.42 -1.94 -16.65
CA VAL A 34 2.13 -1.43 -17.83
C VAL A 34 3.15 -2.43 -18.34
N THR A 35 3.98 -3.00 -17.46
CA THR A 35 5.16 -3.80 -17.84
C THR A 35 4.95 -5.30 -17.70
N GLN A 36 4.06 -5.75 -16.82
CA GLN A 36 3.97 -7.15 -16.40
C GLN A 36 2.69 -7.87 -16.88
N GLY A 37 2.27 -7.60 -18.11
CA GLY A 37 1.18 -8.33 -18.76
C GLY A 37 -0.22 -7.96 -18.24
N LYS A 38 -0.46 -6.66 -17.95
CA LYS A 38 -1.78 -6.13 -17.56
C LYS A 38 -2.35 -6.71 -16.26
N ARG A 39 -1.48 -7.25 -15.40
CA ARG A 39 -1.83 -7.78 -14.07
C ARG A 39 -1.61 -6.72 -13.00
N PHE A 40 -2.40 -6.76 -11.94
CA PHE A 40 -2.23 -5.88 -10.79
C PHE A 40 -1.46 -6.61 -9.68
N ALA A 41 -0.51 -5.92 -9.04
CA ALA A 41 0.14 -6.44 -7.84
C ALA A 41 -0.84 -6.59 -6.67
N GLY A 42 -1.62 -5.54 -6.40
CA GLY A 42 -2.44 -5.41 -5.20
C GLY A 42 -3.95 -5.34 -5.41
N VAL A 43 -4.42 -5.06 -6.64
CA VAL A 43 -5.85 -4.98 -6.95
C VAL A 43 -6.40 -6.37 -7.30
N GLN A 44 -6.64 -7.19 -6.28
CA GLN A 44 -7.04 -8.60 -6.48
C GLN A 44 -8.42 -8.75 -7.12
N THR A 45 -9.38 -7.86 -6.85
CA THR A 45 -10.68 -7.87 -7.55
C THR A 45 -10.53 -7.69 -9.06
N GLY A 46 -9.56 -6.87 -9.49
CA GLY A 46 -9.24 -6.69 -10.91
C GLY A 46 -8.67 -7.96 -11.52
N ASN A 47 -7.71 -8.60 -10.84
CA ASN A 47 -7.16 -9.88 -11.28
C ASN A 47 -8.22 -10.99 -11.33
N LEU A 48 -9.13 -11.05 -10.36
CA LEU A 48 -10.22 -12.02 -10.33
C LEU A 48 -11.17 -11.84 -11.52
N LEU A 49 -11.50 -10.59 -11.86
CA LEU A 49 -12.32 -10.29 -13.03
C LEU A 49 -11.61 -10.72 -14.33
N SER A 50 -10.33 -10.37 -14.49
CA SER A 50 -9.54 -10.78 -15.65
C SER A 50 -9.41 -12.30 -15.76
N PHE A 51 -9.20 -13.01 -14.64
CA PHE A 51 -9.22 -14.46 -14.59
C PHE A 51 -10.53 -15.02 -15.14
N ALA A 52 -11.68 -14.56 -14.63
CA ALA A 52 -12.99 -15.05 -15.04
C ALA A 52 -13.28 -14.78 -16.53
N ILE A 53 -12.92 -13.60 -17.05
CA ILE A 53 -13.09 -13.24 -18.46
C ILE A 53 -12.23 -14.13 -19.37
N HIS A 54 -10.96 -14.36 -19.02
CA HIS A 54 -10.11 -15.24 -19.82
C HIS A 54 -10.56 -16.70 -19.74
N LEU A 55 -11.04 -17.14 -18.57
CA LEU A 55 -11.57 -18.48 -18.37
C LEU A 55 -12.83 -18.72 -19.23
N SER A 56 -13.78 -17.77 -19.24
CA SER A 56 -15.00 -17.88 -20.05
C SER A 56 -14.71 -17.92 -21.55
N ASN A 57 -13.65 -17.23 -21.97
CA ASN A 57 -13.19 -17.20 -23.36
C ASN A 57 -12.28 -18.40 -23.73
N LYS A 58 -12.14 -19.41 -22.86
CA LYS A 58 -11.29 -20.60 -23.05
C LYS A 58 -9.79 -20.28 -23.20
N HIS A 59 -9.37 -19.10 -22.75
CA HIS A 59 -7.97 -18.66 -22.70
C HIS A 59 -7.31 -19.12 -21.38
N TYR A 60 -7.20 -20.44 -21.19
CA TYR A 60 -6.80 -21.03 -19.91
C TYR A 60 -5.43 -20.59 -19.40
N SER A 61 -4.44 -20.50 -20.30
CA SER A 61 -3.08 -20.07 -19.94
C SER A 61 -3.07 -18.64 -19.39
N GLN A 62 -3.73 -17.70 -20.07
CA GLN A 62 -3.86 -16.33 -19.58
C GLN A 62 -4.67 -16.26 -18.29
N ALA A 63 -5.75 -17.03 -18.17
CA ALA A 63 -6.54 -17.09 -16.94
C ALA A 63 -5.64 -17.46 -15.75
N LEU A 64 -4.90 -18.58 -15.83
CA LEU A 64 -4.00 -19.02 -14.76
C LEU A 64 -2.94 -17.96 -14.40
N ALA A 65 -2.48 -17.17 -15.36
CA ALA A 65 -1.55 -16.07 -15.11
C ALA A 65 -2.13 -14.95 -14.21
N PHE A 66 -3.46 -14.73 -14.24
CA PHE A 66 -4.16 -13.80 -13.33
C PHE A 66 -4.49 -14.43 -11.97
N LEU A 67 -4.56 -15.77 -11.89
CA LEU A 67 -4.80 -16.48 -10.63
C LEU A 67 -3.57 -16.44 -9.70
N LEU A 68 -2.36 -16.45 -10.27
CA LEU A 68 -1.10 -16.41 -9.51
C LEU A 68 -1.02 -15.27 -8.48
N PRO A 69 -1.19 -13.97 -8.83
CA PRO A 69 -1.12 -12.90 -7.83
C PRO A 69 -2.17 -13.03 -6.72
N ILE A 70 -3.35 -13.57 -7.01
CA ILE A 70 -4.41 -13.79 -6.01
C ILE A 70 -3.93 -14.80 -4.96
N MET A 71 -3.40 -15.94 -5.42
CA MET A 71 -2.89 -16.99 -4.53
C MET A 71 -1.71 -16.51 -3.69
N VAL A 72 -0.75 -15.82 -4.31
CA VAL A 72 0.41 -15.28 -3.60
C VAL A 72 0.00 -14.20 -2.59
N PHE A 73 -0.98 -13.34 -2.93
CA PHE A 73 -1.52 -12.37 -1.99
C PHE A 73 -2.19 -13.04 -0.78
N MET A 74 -2.97 -14.10 -0.99
CA MET A 74 -3.60 -14.88 0.10
C MET A 74 -2.57 -15.54 1.02
N LEU A 75 -1.52 -16.15 0.44
CA LEU A 75 -0.41 -16.70 1.21
C LEU A 75 0.33 -15.61 1.98
N GLY A 76 0.54 -14.45 1.35
CA GLY A 76 1.14 -13.29 1.97
C GLY A 76 0.33 -12.71 3.14
N GLN A 77 -1.00 -12.74 3.08
CA GLN A 77 -1.86 -12.40 4.23
C GLN A 77 -1.61 -13.36 5.41
N SER A 78 -1.55 -14.66 5.13
CA SER A 78 -1.27 -15.67 6.16
C SER A 78 0.13 -15.47 6.77
N PHE A 79 1.13 -15.23 5.92
CA PHE A 79 2.50 -14.92 6.36
C PHE A 79 2.53 -13.67 7.25
N THR A 80 1.86 -12.59 6.83
CA THR A 80 1.83 -11.32 7.56
C THR A 80 1.22 -11.50 8.95
N TYR A 81 0.14 -12.28 9.07
CA TYR A 81 -0.46 -12.64 10.35
C TYR A 81 0.54 -13.33 11.29
N PHE A 82 1.22 -14.37 10.82
CA PHE A 82 2.19 -15.11 11.65
C PHE A 82 3.41 -14.26 12.00
N MET A 83 3.90 -13.46 11.06
CA MET A 83 5.03 -12.55 11.27
C MET A 83 4.68 -11.46 12.30
N ASN A 84 3.46 -10.93 12.27
CA ASN A 84 2.96 -9.98 13.28
C ASN A 84 2.93 -10.61 14.67
N ARG A 85 2.40 -11.84 14.78
CA ARG A 85 2.35 -12.58 16.04
C ARG A 85 3.73 -12.87 16.60
N TRP A 86 4.67 -13.25 15.73
CA TRP A 86 6.06 -13.47 16.10
C TRP A 86 6.74 -12.18 16.58
N ALA A 87 6.56 -11.07 15.84
CA ALA A 87 7.11 -9.77 16.21
C ALA A 87 6.61 -9.32 17.60
N ASN A 88 5.30 -9.43 17.86
CA ASN A 88 4.72 -9.11 19.15
C ASN A 88 5.26 -9.99 20.29
N LYS A 89 5.43 -11.30 20.05
CA LYS A 89 6.01 -12.23 21.03
C LYS A 89 7.45 -11.83 21.41
N HIS A 90 8.22 -11.32 20.45
CA HIS A 90 9.59 -10.85 20.65
C HIS A 90 9.70 -9.36 20.97
N GLN A 91 8.58 -8.67 21.24
CA GLN A 91 8.53 -7.24 21.56
C GLN A 91 9.16 -6.33 20.48
N LEU A 92 9.13 -6.78 19.22
CA LEU A 92 9.62 -6.01 18.07
C LEU A 92 8.55 -5.01 17.62
N HIS A 93 8.99 -3.83 17.18
CA HIS A 93 8.09 -2.81 16.67
C HIS A 93 7.57 -3.17 15.27
N TRP A 94 6.34 -3.69 15.21
CA TRP A 94 5.75 -4.28 13.99
C TRP A 94 5.77 -3.36 12.77
N TYR A 95 5.41 -2.09 12.90
CA TYR A 95 5.34 -1.16 11.76
C TYR A 95 6.72 -0.93 11.13
N LEU A 96 7.76 -0.81 11.94
CA LEU A 96 9.14 -0.65 11.47
C LEU A 96 9.65 -1.95 10.84
N LEU A 97 9.42 -3.09 11.48
CA LEU A 97 9.77 -4.41 10.95
C LEU A 97 9.12 -4.67 9.60
N SER A 98 7.81 -4.41 9.48
CA SER A 98 7.06 -4.60 8.24
C SER A 98 7.55 -3.67 7.13
N SER A 99 7.92 -2.42 7.45
CA SER A 99 8.49 -1.47 6.47
C SER A 99 9.85 -1.93 5.96
N PHE A 100 10.69 -2.52 6.82
CA PHE A 100 11.92 -3.17 6.37
C PHE A 100 11.64 -4.41 5.52
N ALA A 101 10.66 -5.24 5.89
CA ALA A 101 10.26 -6.40 5.09
C ALA A 101 9.78 -5.98 3.68
N LEU A 102 8.96 -4.92 3.59
CA LEU A 102 8.55 -4.32 2.31
C LEU A 102 9.77 -3.87 1.48
N THR A 103 10.74 -3.22 2.12
CA THR A 103 11.97 -2.77 1.47
C THR A 103 12.80 -3.95 0.94
N GLN A 104 12.94 -5.03 1.71
CA GLN A 104 13.66 -6.23 1.28
C GLN A 104 12.97 -6.92 0.10
N VAL A 105 11.65 -7.12 0.17
CA VAL A 105 10.87 -7.70 -0.93
C VAL A 105 11.00 -6.84 -2.19
N ALA A 106 10.95 -5.50 -2.06
CA ALA A 106 11.16 -4.58 -3.17
C ALA A 106 12.55 -4.74 -3.80
N ILE A 107 13.62 -4.73 -3.01
CA ILE A 107 15.00 -4.86 -3.50
C ILE A 107 15.19 -6.19 -4.25
N VAL A 108 14.77 -7.30 -3.64
CA VAL A 108 14.85 -8.63 -4.27
C VAL A 108 14.08 -8.65 -5.59
N THR A 109 12.88 -8.09 -5.60
CA THR A 109 12.06 -8.02 -6.83
C THR A 109 12.72 -7.16 -7.90
N ILE A 110 13.27 -6.00 -7.54
CA ILE A 110 13.97 -5.10 -8.47
C ILE A 110 15.18 -5.80 -9.11
N ILE A 111 15.99 -6.48 -8.31
CA ILE A 111 17.19 -7.18 -8.80
C ILE A 111 16.81 -8.31 -9.75
N LEU A 112 15.74 -9.05 -9.45
CA LEU A 112 15.39 -10.26 -10.18
C LEU A 112 14.49 -10.00 -11.41
N THR A 113 13.75 -8.89 -11.43
CA THR A 113 12.81 -8.57 -12.54
C THR A 113 13.47 -8.65 -13.92
N PRO A 114 14.67 -8.08 -14.17
CA PRO A 114 15.30 -8.13 -15.50
C PRO A 114 15.71 -9.54 -15.96
N PHE A 115 15.80 -10.50 -15.03
CA PHE A 115 16.31 -11.85 -15.30
C PHE A 115 15.23 -12.93 -15.30
N LEU A 116 14.07 -12.64 -14.70
CA LEU A 116 13.02 -13.62 -14.47
C LEU A 116 11.74 -13.29 -15.25
N PRO A 117 10.89 -14.30 -15.52
CA PRO A 117 9.62 -14.06 -16.16
C PRO A 117 8.72 -13.14 -15.34
N SER A 118 7.86 -12.42 -16.05
CA SER A 118 6.91 -11.46 -15.48
C SER A 118 6.04 -11.99 -14.32
N SER A 119 5.77 -13.30 -14.28
CA SER A 119 5.09 -13.96 -13.16
C SER A 119 5.81 -13.78 -11.83
N PHE A 120 7.14 -13.78 -11.81
CA PHE A 120 7.95 -13.59 -10.61
C PHE A 120 7.76 -12.18 -10.05
N THR A 121 7.87 -11.16 -10.89
CA THR A 121 7.70 -9.76 -10.51
C THR A 121 6.31 -9.49 -9.95
N VAL A 122 5.27 -10.02 -10.61
CA VAL A 122 3.89 -9.90 -10.15
C VAL A 122 3.68 -10.62 -8.81
N ALA A 123 4.26 -11.82 -8.64
CA ALA A 123 4.18 -12.55 -7.36
C ALA A 123 4.89 -11.80 -6.23
N GLY A 124 6.11 -11.32 -6.44
CA GLY A 124 6.86 -10.54 -5.45
C GLY A 124 6.11 -9.28 -5.02
N LEU A 125 5.56 -8.53 -5.98
CA LEU A 125 4.78 -7.33 -5.68
C LEU A 125 3.39 -7.63 -5.10
N ALA A 126 2.78 -8.79 -5.39
CA ALA A 126 1.55 -9.23 -4.73
C ALA A 126 1.79 -9.62 -3.27
N PHE A 127 2.92 -10.26 -2.98
CA PHE A 127 3.35 -10.53 -1.61
C PHE A 127 3.65 -9.21 -0.85
N PHE A 128 4.39 -8.29 -1.47
CA PHE A 128 4.60 -6.93 -0.96
C PHE A 128 3.27 -6.24 -0.62
N ALA A 129 2.33 -6.27 -1.57
CA ALA A 129 1.01 -5.68 -1.42
C ALA A 129 0.26 -6.27 -0.22
N SER A 130 0.38 -7.58 0.02
CA SER A 130 -0.28 -8.24 1.13
C SER A 130 0.19 -7.72 2.50
N ILE A 131 1.51 -7.56 2.68
CA ILE A 131 2.12 -7.03 3.90
C ILE A 131 1.64 -5.59 4.14
N GLN A 132 1.67 -4.76 3.08
CA GLN A 132 1.32 -3.35 3.20
C GLN A 132 -0.15 -3.13 3.57
N VAL A 133 -1.06 -3.91 2.97
CA VAL A 133 -2.50 -3.81 3.20
C VAL A 133 -2.87 -4.14 4.64
N ASP A 134 -2.33 -5.21 5.21
CA ASP A 134 -2.69 -5.63 6.57
C ASP A 134 -2.01 -4.78 7.64
N THR A 135 -0.79 -4.30 7.37
CA THR A 135 -0.01 -3.50 8.30
C THR A 135 -0.60 -2.09 8.45
N PHE A 136 -0.81 -1.36 7.35
CA PHE A 136 -1.09 0.08 7.40
C PHE A 136 -2.56 0.40 7.12
N LYS A 137 -3.40 0.19 8.14
CA LYS A 137 -4.88 0.31 8.03
C LYS A 137 -5.51 1.48 8.78
N SER A 138 -4.72 2.37 9.37
CA SER A 138 -5.20 3.48 10.21
C SER A 138 -4.59 4.83 9.80
N LEU A 139 -5.43 5.87 9.73
CA LEU A 139 -5.07 7.25 9.44
C LEU A 139 -5.74 8.15 10.49
N ARG A 140 -4.95 8.73 11.39
CA ARG A 140 -5.40 9.56 12.53
C ARG A 140 -6.55 8.90 13.32
N GLY A 141 -6.39 7.64 13.71
CA GLY A 141 -7.39 6.85 14.43
C GLY A 141 -8.62 6.43 13.61
N ALA A 142 -8.72 6.78 12.32
CA ALA A 142 -9.77 6.30 11.42
C ALA A 142 -9.25 5.16 10.53
N PRO A 143 -10.03 4.09 10.31
CA PRO A 143 -9.64 3.03 9.38
C PRO A 143 -9.58 3.57 7.95
N TYR A 144 -8.54 3.20 7.20
CA TYR A 144 -8.42 3.48 5.77
C TYR A 144 -7.77 2.32 5.03
N ALA A 145 -7.95 2.27 3.72
CA ALA A 145 -7.29 1.29 2.87
C ALA A 145 -6.18 1.96 2.05
N ASN A 146 -4.93 1.59 2.25
CA ASN A 146 -3.82 2.19 1.47
C ASN A 146 -3.78 1.72 0.01
N MET A 147 -4.32 0.53 -0.28
CA MET A 147 -4.26 -0.10 -1.61
C MET A 147 -5.62 -0.20 -2.31
N MET A 148 -6.72 -0.38 -1.55
CA MET A 148 -8.06 -0.57 -2.10
C MET A 148 -8.84 0.76 -2.09
N MET A 149 -8.86 1.45 -3.24
CA MET A 149 -9.41 2.82 -3.31
C MET A 149 -10.94 2.91 -3.32
N THR A 150 -11.67 1.85 -3.69
CA THR A 150 -13.16 1.89 -3.77
C THR A 150 -13.80 2.33 -2.46
N GLY A 151 -13.34 1.77 -1.33
CA GLY A 151 -13.83 2.15 0.00
C GLY A 151 -13.50 3.61 0.34
N ASN A 152 -12.30 4.07 0.00
CA ASN A 152 -11.88 5.45 0.23
C ASN A 152 -12.70 6.44 -0.61
N ILE A 153 -12.99 6.13 -1.88
CA ILE A 153 -13.80 6.98 -2.76
C ILE A 153 -15.21 7.12 -2.20
N LYS A 154 -15.84 6.00 -1.81
CA LYS A 154 -17.15 6.00 -1.16
C LYS A 154 -17.14 6.84 0.12
N ASN A 155 -16.14 6.62 0.99
CA ASN A 155 -16.01 7.33 2.26
C ASN A 155 -15.73 8.82 2.06
N ALA A 156 -14.91 9.20 1.07
CA ALA A 156 -14.63 10.59 0.74
C ALA A 156 -15.91 11.33 0.36
N ALA A 157 -16.72 10.75 -0.53
CA ALA A 157 -18.01 11.31 -0.93
C ALA A 157 -18.96 11.45 0.27
N TYR A 158 -19.14 10.38 1.05
CA TYR A 158 -20.02 10.38 2.21
C TYR A 158 -19.60 11.41 3.27
N LEU A 159 -18.33 11.41 3.67
CA LEU A 159 -17.82 12.29 4.73
C LEU A 159 -17.78 13.75 4.28
N LEU A 160 -17.52 14.02 3.00
CA LEU A 160 -17.57 15.37 2.45
C LEU A 160 -19.01 15.92 2.53
N THR A 161 -19.99 15.16 2.04
CA THR A 161 -21.41 15.54 2.11
C THR A 161 -21.86 15.72 3.56
N LYS A 162 -21.55 14.75 4.44
CA LYS A 162 -21.91 14.81 5.85
C LYS A 162 -21.28 16.01 6.56
N GLY A 163 -19.99 16.25 6.36
CA GLY A 163 -19.26 17.36 6.98
C GLY A 163 -19.79 18.74 6.55
N LEU A 164 -20.19 18.88 5.28
CA LEU A 164 -20.82 20.11 4.77
C LEU A 164 -22.23 20.29 5.32
N TYR A 165 -23.06 19.24 5.33
CA TYR A 165 -24.44 19.30 5.77
C TYR A 165 -24.57 19.54 7.28
N GLU A 166 -23.83 18.77 8.09
CA GLU A 166 -23.83 18.88 9.55
C GLU A 166 -22.97 20.05 10.06
N LYS A 167 -22.28 20.78 9.16
CA LYS A 167 -21.32 21.85 9.48
C LYS A 167 -20.25 21.41 10.49
N ASN A 168 -19.86 20.14 10.43
CA ASN A 168 -18.91 19.54 11.36
C ASN A 168 -17.49 19.57 10.77
N SER A 169 -16.66 20.46 11.31
CA SER A 169 -15.27 20.67 10.87
C SER A 169 -14.37 19.43 11.04
N ASP A 170 -14.64 18.58 12.02
CA ASP A 170 -13.82 17.40 12.28
C ASP A 170 -14.13 16.29 11.26
N ILE A 171 -15.40 16.12 10.86
CA ILE A 171 -15.80 15.22 9.77
C ILE A 171 -15.22 15.69 8.43
N PHE A 172 -15.29 17.00 8.16
CA PHE A 172 -14.70 17.58 6.96
C PHE A 172 -13.19 17.38 6.89
N LEU A 173 -12.49 17.46 8.03
CA LEU A 173 -11.06 17.18 8.11
C LEU A 173 -10.73 15.73 7.71
N ILE A 174 -11.54 14.76 8.15
CA ILE A 174 -11.38 13.35 7.75
C ILE A 174 -11.62 13.22 6.24
N ALA A 175 -12.70 13.80 5.71
CA ALA A 175 -13.00 13.79 4.28
C ALA A 175 -11.83 14.33 3.43
N ARG A 176 -11.28 15.48 3.83
CA ARG A 176 -10.12 16.10 3.18
C ARG A 176 -8.91 15.17 3.19
N ASN A 177 -8.60 14.54 4.33
CA ASN A 177 -7.47 13.62 4.43
C ASN A 177 -7.66 12.40 3.51
N THR A 178 -8.90 11.87 3.43
CA THR A 178 -9.25 10.78 2.50
C THR A 178 -9.05 11.19 1.04
N ILE A 179 -9.43 12.40 0.66
CA ILE A 179 -9.20 12.93 -0.70
C ILE A 179 -7.70 13.07 -1.00
N ILE A 180 -6.92 13.55 -0.03
CA ILE A 180 -5.46 13.70 -0.18
C ILE A 180 -4.78 12.35 -0.43
N ILE A 181 -5.15 11.30 0.31
CA ILE A 181 -4.56 9.96 0.09
C ILE A 181 -4.97 9.35 -1.26
N ILE A 182 -6.19 9.62 -1.75
CA ILE A 182 -6.62 9.24 -3.11
C ILE A 182 -5.75 9.97 -4.15
N GLY A 183 -5.51 11.27 -3.94
CA GLY A 183 -4.59 12.04 -4.78
C GLY A 183 -3.18 11.47 -4.80
N GLY A 184 -2.66 11.03 -3.65
CA GLY A 184 -1.37 10.34 -3.56
C GLY A 184 -1.31 9.06 -4.39
N PHE A 185 -2.38 8.24 -4.35
CA PHE A 185 -2.48 7.03 -5.19
C PHE A 185 -2.51 7.37 -6.68
N ILE A 186 -3.34 8.33 -7.09
CA ILE A 186 -3.42 8.77 -8.50
C ILE A 186 -2.05 9.27 -8.98
N PHE A 187 -1.37 10.07 -8.15
CA PHE A 187 -0.04 10.56 -8.47
C PHE A 187 0.97 9.41 -8.63
N GLY A 188 0.91 8.39 -7.77
CA GLY A 188 1.70 7.16 -7.92
C GLY A 188 1.45 6.43 -9.25
N VAL A 189 0.19 6.30 -9.66
CA VAL A 189 -0.19 5.71 -10.96
C VAL A 189 0.40 6.51 -12.12
N VAL A 190 0.25 7.83 -12.11
CA VAL A 190 0.75 8.73 -13.17
C VAL A 190 2.27 8.64 -13.27
N CYS A 191 2.99 8.77 -12.16
CA CYS A 191 4.44 8.65 -12.12
C CYS A 191 4.90 7.29 -12.65
N SER A 192 4.32 6.20 -12.14
CA SER A 192 4.69 4.85 -12.56
C SER A 192 4.46 4.62 -14.05
N THR A 193 3.32 5.06 -14.59
CA THR A 193 3.01 4.93 -16.02
C THR A 193 4.01 5.71 -16.87
N TYR A 194 4.34 6.94 -16.47
CA TYR A 194 5.31 7.79 -17.17
C TYR A 194 6.73 7.22 -17.14
N PHE A 195 7.20 6.73 -15.99
CA PHE A 195 8.55 6.18 -15.88
C PHE A 195 8.65 4.80 -16.51
N SER A 196 7.62 3.96 -16.40
CA SER A 196 7.60 2.62 -17.01
C SER A 196 7.60 2.69 -18.54
N SER A 197 7.00 3.71 -19.16
CA SER A 197 7.07 3.88 -20.62
C SER A 197 8.46 4.30 -21.11
N LYS A 198 9.29 4.93 -20.26
CA LYS A 198 10.65 5.38 -20.60
C LYS A 198 11.75 4.41 -20.20
N LEU A 199 11.63 3.83 -19.01
CA LEU A 199 12.66 2.99 -18.37
C LEU A 199 12.33 1.50 -18.41
N GLY A 200 11.12 1.13 -18.87
CA GLY A 200 10.65 -0.25 -18.82
C GLY A 200 10.62 -0.77 -17.38
N GLU A 201 11.17 -1.96 -17.17
CA GLU A 201 11.18 -2.62 -15.86
C GLU A 201 12.08 -1.93 -14.83
N TRP A 202 13.09 -1.19 -15.28
CA TRP A 202 14.00 -0.43 -14.41
C TRP A 202 13.28 0.67 -13.63
N SER A 203 12.10 1.11 -14.08
CA SER A 203 11.29 2.09 -13.35
C SER A 203 10.92 1.60 -11.94
N LEU A 204 10.85 0.28 -11.71
CA LEU A 204 10.53 -0.27 -10.39
C LEU A 204 11.50 0.21 -9.30
N SER A 205 12.76 0.49 -9.62
CA SER A 205 13.74 0.96 -8.62
C SER A 205 13.33 2.29 -7.95
N LEU A 206 12.51 3.10 -8.63
CA LEU A 206 12.03 4.38 -8.10
C LEU A 206 11.12 4.22 -6.88
N ILE A 207 10.53 3.04 -6.63
CA ILE A 207 9.73 2.80 -5.42
C ILE A 207 10.58 2.84 -4.14
N LEU A 208 11.90 2.67 -4.25
CA LEU A 208 12.80 2.73 -3.10
C LEU A 208 12.80 4.12 -2.46
N ILE A 209 12.59 5.19 -3.23
CA ILE A 209 12.56 6.57 -2.71
C ILE A 209 11.44 6.77 -1.67
N PRO A 210 10.15 6.55 -1.99
CA PRO A 210 9.08 6.66 -1.00
C PRO A 210 9.17 5.60 0.11
N LEU A 211 9.73 4.40 -0.17
CA LEU A 211 9.96 3.38 0.87
C LEU A 211 10.99 3.83 1.90
N LEU A 212 12.13 4.39 1.46
CA LEU A 212 13.14 4.96 2.34
C LEU A 212 12.55 6.10 3.18
N TYR A 213 11.71 6.94 2.57
CA TYR A 213 10.99 7.99 3.31
C TYR A 213 10.10 7.41 4.42
N VAL A 214 9.33 6.35 4.14
CA VAL A 214 8.50 5.67 5.16
C VAL A 214 9.39 5.05 6.25
N ASN A 215 10.50 4.39 5.90
CA ASN A 215 11.45 3.84 6.86
C ASN A 215 12.03 4.92 7.79
N LEU A 216 12.40 6.08 7.25
CA LEU A 216 12.92 7.21 8.03
C LEU A 216 11.87 7.75 8.99
N LEU A 217 10.62 7.90 8.53
CA LEU A 217 9.50 8.34 9.37
C LEU A 217 9.25 7.38 10.54
N LEU A 218 9.18 6.08 10.27
CA LEU A 218 8.93 5.06 11.29
C LEU A 218 10.13 4.84 12.21
N GLY A 219 11.36 4.98 11.68
CA GLY A 219 12.58 4.90 12.47
C GLY A 219 12.70 6.05 13.46
N HIS A 220 12.36 7.27 13.05
CA HIS A 220 12.32 8.43 13.94
C HIS A 220 11.24 8.29 15.02
N GLU A 221 10.07 7.74 14.68
CA GLU A 221 9.04 7.39 15.67
C GLU A 221 9.56 6.41 16.71
N PHE A 222 10.17 5.31 16.25
CA PHE A 222 10.71 4.28 17.12
C PHE A 222 11.78 4.83 18.06
N TYR A 223 12.70 5.66 17.56
CA TYR A 223 13.74 6.29 18.37
C TYR A 223 13.13 7.17 19.49
N ASN A 224 12.14 8.01 19.15
CA ASN A 224 11.48 8.86 20.15
C ASN A 224 10.78 8.06 21.24
N LEU A 225 10.09 6.96 20.87
CA LEU A 225 9.43 6.08 21.82
C LEU A 225 10.41 5.37 22.77
N GLN A 226 11.64 5.11 22.33
CA GLN A 226 12.68 4.56 23.19
C GLN A 226 13.23 5.62 24.15
N VAL A 227 13.49 6.84 23.68
CA VAL A 227 13.97 7.94 24.53
C VAL A 227 12.97 8.26 25.64
N GLU A 228 11.67 8.35 25.33
CA GLU A 228 10.61 8.59 26.32
C GLU A 228 10.45 7.45 27.35
N ARG A 229 10.81 6.21 27.01
CA ARG A 229 10.80 5.09 27.99
C ARG A 229 11.99 5.13 28.96
N HIS A 230 13.04 5.87 28.64
CA HIS A 230 14.28 5.95 29.43
C HIS A 230 14.43 7.27 30.19
N SER A 231 13.51 8.22 30.02
CA SER A 231 13.39 9.48 30.78
C SER A 231 12.35 9.37 31.90
#